data_AF-A0A1A7BI50-F1
#
_entry.id   AF-A0A1A7BI50-F1
#
_cell.length_a   1.000
_cell.length_b   1.000
_cell.length_c   1.000
_cell.angle_alpha   90.00
_cell.angle_beta   90.00
_cell.angle_gamma   90.00
#
_symmetry.space_group_name_H-M   'P 1'
#
loop_
_entity.id
_entity.type
_entity.pdbx_description
1 polymer ?
#
loop_
_entity_poly.entity_id
_entity_poly.type
_entity_poly.pdbx_seq_one_letter_code
_entity_poly.pdbx_strand_id
1 'polypeptide(L)'
;MPGLALVTVSPPLLSAALAVADVPPAPVPLVPVSAMAWSLQDAPDTPPPPQGEPAPEEEVGEILVEGDYGPPEGDPVEKFNAESYRITQAVDQAVIEPVAYAYRDGLPEPIRDGLGNVVRNLGEPSNALNFLLQGKVGKAFETLGRLAINSTLGVGGLIDVAAKPGIGLPYRRNGFANTMGYYGVGPGAYLYLPVTGATTVRDLAGSTLDQLLLPIAVGKPFNRPAYAATYFVVNGLDQRLEFDEELKDIAAADDPYAMRRDTYLAKREREIAALKGEVVEQAPVEPQAEPQAVAPDSPPLSLVEQVQLTARSIPATR
;
A
#
# COMPACT_ATOMS: atom_id res chain seq x y z
N MET A 1 45.24 -21.82 35.35
CA MET A 1 45.92 -21.23 34.18
C MET A 1 44.87 -20.99 33.10
N PRO A 2 44.51 -19.73 32.83
CA PRO A 2 43.33 -19.36 32.03
C PRO A 2 43.67 -19.02 30.57
N GLY A 3 42.68 -19.05 29.69
CA GLY A 3 42.70 -18.46 28.34
C GLY A 3 41.27 -18.35 27.82
N LEU A 4 40.67 -17.15 27.84
CA LEU A 4 40.36 -16.31 26.67
C LEU A 4 39.40 -17.00 25.69
N ALA A 5 38.16 -16.54 25.47
CA ALA A 5 37.82 -15.17 25.11
C ALA A 5 36.41 -14.74 25.59
N LEU A 6 36.34 -13.56 26.21
CA LEU A 6 35.13 -12.75 26.25
C LEU A 6 34.91 -12.13 24.87
N VAL A 7 33.79 -12.44 24.22
CA VAL A 7 33.28 -11.61 23.12
C VAL A 7 32.37 -10.57 23.74
N THR A 8 32.89 -9.35 23.80
CA THR A 8 32.18 -8.14 24.21
C THR A 8 31.13 -7.79 23.15
N VAL A 9 29.85 -7.90 23.48
CA VAL A 9 28.77 -7.32 22.69
C VAL A 9 28.61 -5.87 23.12
N SER A 10 29.15 -4.95 22.32
CA SER A 10 28.88 -3.52 22.43
C SER A 10 27.75 -3.16 21.47
N PRO A 11 26.65 -2.53 21.94
CA PRO A 11 25.79 -1.73 21.08
C PRO A 11 26.10 -0.24 21.26
N PRO A 12 26.47 0.45 20.17
CA PRO A 12 26.09 1.86 20.00
C PRO A 12 25.24 1.93 18.71
N LEU A 13 24.13 2.65 18.63
CA LEU A 13 24.09 4.10 18.57
C LEU A 13 22.60 4.51 18.67
N LEU A 14 22.21 5.14 19.78
CA LEU A 14 21.03 6.00 19.81
C LEU A 14 21.37 7.19 20.72
N SER A 15 21.92 8.23 20.10
CA SER A 15 22.14 9.53 20.72
C SER A 15 22.37 10.54 19.61
N ALA A 16 21.31 11.24 19.24
CA ALA A 16 21.40 12.52 18.56
C ALA A 16 20.42 13.46 19.24
N ALA A 17 20.97 14.27 20.14
CA ALA A 17 20.29 15.42 20.71
C ALA A 17 20.19 16.51 19.63
N LEU A 18 18.97 16.93 19.28
CA LEU A 18 18.76 18.13 18.49
C LEU A 18 18.90 19.35 19.41
N ALA A 19 20.06 20.01 19.33
CA ALA A 19 20.25 21.35 19.83
C ALA A 19 19.51 22.33 18.91
N VAL A 20 18.56 23.09 19.46
CA VAL A 20 17.97 24.25 18.80
C VAL A 20 19.02 25.35 18.74
N ALA A 21 19.50 25.65 17.54
CA ALA A 21 20.26 26.86 17.27
C ALA A 21 19.28 27.94 16.79
N ASP A 22 19.30 29.07 17.50
CA ASP A 22 18.56 30.29 17.22
C ASP A 22 19.10 30.93 15.92
N VAL A 23 18.24 31.08 14.91
CA VAL A 23 18.58 31.70 13.61
C VAL A 23 17.80 33.02 13.50
N PRO A 24 18.47 34.18 13.38
CA PRO A 24 17.79 35.46 13.23
C PRO A 24 17.14 35.60 11.84
N PRO A 25 16.02 36.35 11.71
CA PRO A 25 15.32 36.49 10.43
C PRO A 25 16.10 37.38 9.45
N ALA A 26 16.26 36.90 8.20
CA ALA A 26 16.77 37.70 7.09
C ALA A 26 15.70 38.67 6.55
N PRO A 27 16.08 39.85 6.03
CA PRO A 27 15.13 40.87 5.59
C PRO A 27 14.49 40.55 4.24
N VAL A 28 13.18 40.81 4.14
CA VAL A 28 12.36 40.68 2.93
C VAL A 28 12.56 41.91 2.04
N PRO A 29 12.82 41.79 0.72
CA PRO A 29 12.87 42.95 -0.16
C PRO A 29 11.46 43.49 -0.49
N LEU A 30 11.32 44.81 -0.44
CA LEU A 30 10.11 45.55 -0.84
C LEU A 30 10.01 45.62 -2.37
N VAL A 31 8.93 45.09 -2.93
CA VAL A 31 8.58 45.28 -4.36
C VAL A 31 7.81 46.61 -4.50
N PRO A 32 8.15 47.51 -5.44
CA PRO A 32 7.47 48.78 -5.57
C PRO A 32 6.06 48.63 -6.15
N VAL A 33 5.09 49.26 -5.47
CA VAL A 33 3.71 49.45 -5.94
C VAL A 33 3.72 50.46 -7.08
N SER A 34 3.42 50.03 -8.30
CA SER A 34 3.20 50.95 -9.41
C SER A 34 1.72 51.34 -9.44
N ALA A 35 1.44 52.59 -9.08
CA ALA A 35 0.13 53.20 -9.26
C ALA A 35 -0.10 53.50 -10.74
N MET A 36 -1.18 52.97 -11.32
CA MET A 36 -1.77 53.54 -12.53
C MET A 36 -3.14 54.10 -12.19
N ALA A 37 -3.23 55.42 -12.27
CA ALA A 37 -4.45 56.19 -12.07
C ALA A 37 -5.16 56.38 -13.42
N TRP A 38 -6.39 55.89 -13.47
CA TRP A 38 -7.60 56.43 -14.09
C TRP A 38 -7.57 56.95 -15.54
N SER A 39 -8.45 56.36 -16.35
CA SER A 39 -9.32 57.13 -17.25
C SER A 39 -10.73 56.55 -17.25
N LEU A 40 -11.69 57.38 -16.85
CA LEU A 40 -13.13 57.14 -16.97
C LEU A 40 -13.52 57.42 -18.43
N GLN A 41 -14.13 56.46 -19.12
CA GLN A 41 -14.81 56.75 -20.37
C GLN A 41 -16.16 56.03 -20.41
N ASP A 42 -17.16 56.80 -20.81
CA ASP A 42 -18.59 56.59 -20.69
C ASP A 42 -19.12 55.30 -21.35
N ALA A 43 -20.12 54.70 -20.71
CA ALA A 43 -21.01 53.74 -21.35
C ALA A 43 -22.02 54.46 -22.25
N PRO A 44 -22.36 53.88 -23.42
CA PRO A 44 -23.69 54.07 -23.95
C PRO A 44 -24.38 52.78 -24.43
N ASP A 45 -25.65 52.67 -24.00
CA ASP A 45 -26.87 52.21 -24.69
C ASP A 45 -26.87 50.99 -25.64
N THR A 46 -27.76 50.03 -25.34
CA THR A 46 -28.30 49.02 -26.26
C THR A 46 -29.66 49.42 -26.83
N PRO A 47 -29.99 49.07 -28.09
CA PRO A 47 -30.98 48.00 -28.37
C PRO A 47 -30.63 47.07 -29.59
N PRO A 48 -31.35 45.93 -29.83
CA PRO A 48 -30.88 44.76 -30.61
C PRO A 48 -31.43 44.66 -32.08
N PRO A 49 -31.30 43.53 -32.82
CA PRO A 49 -30.34 43.17 -33.89
C PRO A 49 -30.92 43.15 -35.34
N PRO A 50 -30.14 42.81 -36.40
CA PRO A 50 -30.47 41.59 -37.18
C PRO A 50 -29.31 40.77 -37.81
N GLN A 51 -29.50 39.44 -37.79
CA GLN A 51 -29.08 38.29 -38.64
C GLN A 51 -27.89 38.36 -39.65
N GLY A 52 -26.98 37.36 -39.56
CA GLY A 52 -26.33 36.72 -40.74
C GLY A 52 -24.84 36.31 -40.61
N GLU A 53 -24.57 35.00 -40.40
CA GLU A 53 -23.40 34.14 -40.76
C GLU A 53 -21.93 34.51 -40.38
N PRO A 54 -20.98 33.54 -40.36
CA PRO A 54 -20.96 32.18 -39.82
C PRO A 54 -19.89 32.03 -38.70
N ALA A 55 -19.93 30.94 -37.93
CA ALA A 55 -19.00 30.68 -36.82
C ALA A 55 -17.56 30.39 -37.29
N PRO A 56 -16.53 30.91 -36.61
CA PRO A 56 -15.19 30.33 -36.63
C PRO A 56 -14.89 29.61 -35.31
N GLU A 57 -14.73 28.29 -35.46
CA GLU A 57 -13.76 27.42 -34.78
C GLU A 57 -13.58 27.60 -33.26
N GLU A 58 -14.17 26.68 -32.50
CA GLU A 58 -13.78 26.42 -31.12
C GLU A 58 -12.27 26.12 -31.08
N GLU A 59 -11.50 27.05 -30.54
CA GLU A 59 -10.16 26.77 -30.01
C GLU A 59 -10.35 25.69 -28.95
N VAL A 60 -9.96 24.46 -29.29
CA VAL A 60 -9.79 23.37 -28.34
C VAL A 60 -8.81 23.89 -27.31
N GLY A 61 -9.34 24.29 -26.15
CA GLY A 61 -8.55 24.65 -25.00
C GLY A 61 -7.60 23.49 -24.71
N GLU A 62 -6.32 23.70 -25.02
CA GLU A 62 -5.24 22.83 -24.58
C GLU A 62 -5.36 22.79 -23.05
N ILE A 63 -5.85 21.67 -22.52
CA ILE A 63 -5.83 21.40 -21.09
C ILE A 63 -4.35 21.19 -20.76
N LEU A 64 -3.66 22.29 -20.49
CA LEU A 64 -2.33 22.27 -19.91
C LEU A 64 -2.50 21.76 -18.48
N VAL A 65 -2.45 20.43 -18.31
CA VAL A 65 -2.25 19.81 -17.01
C VAL A 65 -0.80 20.09 -16.64
N GLU A 66 -0.57 21.25 -16.06
CA GLU A 66 0.68 21.57 -15.38
C GLU A 66 0.67 20.74 -14.09
N GLY A 67 1.09 19.47 -14.21
CA GLY A 67 1.37 18.63 -13.08
C GLY A 67 2.54 19.24 -12.33
N ASP A 68 2.26 19.89 -11.21
CA ASP A 68 3.30 20.25 -10.26
C ASP A 68 4.01 18.95 -9.85
N TYR A 69 5.21 18.73 -10.37
CA TYR A 69 6.11 17.69 -9.86
C TYR A 69 6.75 18.23 -8.58
N GLY A 70 5.91 18.38 -7.56
CA GLY A 70 6.25 18.61 -6.17
C GLY A 70 5.97 17.35 -5.35
N PRO A 71 6.62 17.20 -4.18
CA PRO A 71 6.33 16.07 -3.28
C PRO A 71 4.84 16.04 -2.93
N PRO A 72 4.15 14.89 -3.03
CA PRO A 72 2.73 14.77 -2.72
C PRO A 72 2.41 15.24 -1.29
N GLU A 73 1.40 16.11 -1.14
CA GLU A 73 0.92 16.60 0.16
C GLU A 73 0.48 15.43 1.05
N GLY A 74 1.32 15.01 2.01
CA GLY A 74 0.89 14.03 3.02
C GLY A 74 1.97 13.18 3.68
N ASP A 75 3.19 13.09 3.13
CA ASP A 75 4.28 12.32 3.75
C ASP A 75 5.40 13.20 4.33
N PRO A 76 5.45 13.38 5.66
CA PRO A 76 6.47 14.19 6.33
C PRO A 76 7.91 13.67 6.16
N VAL A 77 8.08 12.38 5.83
CA VAL A 77 9.39 11.71 5.76
C VAL A 77 9.58 10.97 4.43
N GLU A 78 8.99 11.50 3.36
CA GLU A 78 8.99 10.91 2.01
C GLU A 78 10.39 10.51 1.53
N LYS A 79 11.39 11.39 1.66
CA LYS A 79 12.77 11.10 1.21
C LYS A 79 13.33 9.84 1.87
N PHE A 80 13.06 9.65 3.15
CA PHE A 80 13.48 8.45 3.87
C PHE A 80 12.69 7.23 3.40
N ASN A 81 11.38 7.37 3.24
CA ASN A 81 10.50 6.29 2.80
C ASN A 81 10.81 5.81 1.37
N ALA A 82 11.01 6.74 0.43
CA ALA A 82 11.36 6.44 -0.95
C ALA A 82 12.73 5.75 -1.05
N GLU A 83 13.74 6.21 -0.30
CA GLU A 83 15.04 5.55 -0.25
C GLU A 83 14.92 4.14 0.36
N SER A 84 14.18 4.01 1.46
CA SER A 84 13.93 2.71 2.09
C SER A 84 13.19 1.75 1.16
N TYR A 85 12.22 2.27 0.39
CA TYR A 85 11.52 1.52 -0.64
C TYR A 85 12.49 1.00 -1.69
N ARG A 86 13.33 1.86 -2.28
CA ARG A 86 14.32 1.46 -3.29
C ARG A 86 15.28 0.38 -2.80
N ILE A 87 15.81 0.54 -1.58
CA ILE A 87 16.70 -0.46 -0.97
C ILE A 87 15.95 -1.78 -0.76
N THR A 88 14.72 -1.73 -0.26
CA THR A 88 13.91 -2.92 -0.02
C THR A 88 13.57 -3.65 -1.31
N GLN A 89 13.23 -2.94 -2.39
CA GLN A 89 12.97 -3.55 -3.70
C GLN A 89 14.22 -4.24 -4.27
N ALA A 90 15.40 -3.64 -4.10
CA ALA A 90 16.66 -4.27 -4.52
C ALA A 90 16.94 -5.57 -3.73
N VAL A 91 16.68 -5.57 -2.42
CA VAL A 91 16.82 -6.77 -1.57
C VAL A 91 15.75 -7.81 -1.93
N ASP A 92 14.52 -7.39 -2.24
CA ASP A 92 13.43 -8.27 -2.63
C ASP A 92 13.81 -9.06 -3.89
N GLN A 93 14.18 -8.37 -4.96
CA GLN A 93 14.59 -8.98 -6.23
C GLN A 93 15.83 -9.88 -6.09
N ALA A 94 16.80 -9.47 -5.28
CA ALA A 94 18.06 -10.21 -5.14
C ALA A 94 17.96 -11.43 -4.23
N VAL A 95 17.11 -11.40 -3.21
CA VAL A 95 17.11 -12.39 -2.12
C VAL A 95 15.72 -12.92 -1.80
N ILE A 96 14.75 -12.05 -1.53
CA ILE A 96 13.44 -12.47 -1.01
C ILE A 96 12.63 -13.19 -2.07
N GLU A 97 12.55 -12.65 -3.29
CA GLU A 97 11.82 -13.23 -4.41
C GLU A 97 12.37 -14.64 -4.79
N PRO A 98 13.69 -14.85 -4.97
CA PRO A 98 14.24 -16.18 -5.19
C PRO A 98 13.92 -17.17 -4.06
N VAL A 99 14.01 -16.72 -2.80
CA VAL A 99 13.69 -17.56 -1.63
C VAL A 99 12.19 -17.89 -1.57
N ALA A 100 11.32 -16.93 -1.91
CA ALA A 100 9.88 -17.12 -1.95
C ALA A 100 9.49 -18.13 -3.04
N TYR A 101 10.11 -18.07 -4.22
CA TYR A 101 9.90 -19.08 -5.26
C TYR A 101 10.46 -20.46 -4.86
N ALA A 102 11.64 -20.53 -4.24
CA ALA A 102 12.17 -21.79 -3.71
C ALA A 102 11.24 -22.38 -2.63
N TYR A 103 10.65 -21.54 -1.77
CA TYR A 103 9.65 -21.94 -0.79
C TYR A 103 8.36 -22.46 -1.44
N ARG A 104 7.83 -21.73 -2.44
CA ARG A 104 6.65 -22.11 -3.21
C ARG A 104 6.84 -23.47 -3.91
N ASP A 105 8.00 -23.66 -4.53
CA ASP A 105 8.28 -24.82 -5.37
C ASP A 105 8.78 -26.03 -4.53
N GLY A 106 9.40 -25.77 -3.38
CA GLY A 106 9.94 -26.80 -2.48
C GLY A 106 8.92 -27.40 -1.51
N LEU A 107 7.82 -26.69 -1.21
CA LEU A 107 6.78 -27.15 -0.27
C LEU A 107 5.42 -27.30 -0.97
N PRO A 108 4.76 -28.47 -0.85
CA PRO A 108 3.39 -28.65 -1.31
C PRO A 108 2.45 -27.60 -0.71
N GLU A 109 1.52 -27.11 -1.52
CA GLU A 109 0.50 -26.12 -1.14
C GLU A 109 -0.19 -26.41 0.21
N PRO A 110 -0.62 -27.64 0.54
CA PRO A 110 -1.25 -27.90 1.84
C PRO A 110 -0.37 -27.63 3.06
N ILE A 111 0.96 -27.75 2.92
CA ILE A 111 1.90 -27.44 3.99
C ILE A 111 2.06 -25.93 4.12
N ARG A 112 2.16 -25.20 3.00
CA ARG A 112 2.25 -23.73 2.99
C ARG A 112 1.00 -23.10 3.60
N ASP A 113 -0.17 -23.52 3.14
CA ASP A 113 -1.46 -23.09 3.69
C ASP A 113 -1.55 -23.40 5.18
N GLY A 114 -1.08 -24.57 5.59
CA GLY A 114 -1.09 -24.97 6.99
C GLY A 114 -0.21 -24.08 7.87
N LEU A 115 0.97 -23.67 7.39
CA LEU A 115 1.83 -22.74 8.11
C LEU A 115 1.16 -21.37 8.26
N GLY A 116 0.56 -20.84 7.19
CA GLY A 116 -0.23 -19.61 7.24
C GLY A 116 -1.42 -19.71 8.21
N ASN A 117 -2.11 -20.85 8.24
CA ASN A 117 -3.22 -21.09 9.17
C ASN A 117 -2.76 -21.12 10.63
N VAL A 118 -1.61 -21.72 10.94
CA VAL A 118 -1.03 -21.71 12.29
C VAL A 118 -0.73 -20.27 12.72
N VAL A 119 -0.11 -19.48 11.84
CA VAL A 119 0.18 -18.06 12.11
C VAL A 119 -1.10 -17.27 12.38
N ARG A 120 -2.14 -17.45 11.56
CA ARG A 120 -3.45 -16.81 11.77
C ARG A 120 -4.11 -17.26 13.07
N ASN A 121 -4.06 -18.56 13.39
CA ASN A 121 -4.61 -19.14 14.62
C ASN A 121 -3.93 -18.57 15.87
N LEU A 122 -2.62 -18.38 15.83
CA LEU A 122 -1.84 -17.76 16.91
C LEU A 122 -2.20 -16.26 17.10
N GLY A 123 -2.68 -15.59 16.05
CA GLY A 123 -3.18 -14.22 16.14
C GLY A 123 -4.60 -14.08 16.70
N GLU A 124 -5.40 -15.16 16.73
CA GLU A 124 -6.81 -15.10 17.16
C GLU A 124 -7.01 -14.57 18.59
N PRO A 125 -6.15 -14.84 19.59
CA PRO A 125 -6.26 -14.21 20.90
C PRO A 125 -6.19 -12.68 20.85
N SER A 126 -5.28 -12.11 20.04
CA SER A 126 -5.21 -10.65 19.89
C SER A 126 -6.42 -10.11 19.14
N ASN A 127 -6.86 -10.81 18.08
CA ASN A 127 -8.08 -10.46 17.35
C ASN A 127 -9.30 -10.38 18.28
N ALA A 128 -9.50 -11.41 19.11
CA ALA A 128 -10.62 -11.53 20.03
C ALA A 128 -10.58 -10.44 21.11
N LEU A 129 -9.40 -10.18 21.69
CA LEU A 129 -9.20 -9.10 22.64
C LEU A 129 -9.57 -7.75 22.02
N ASN A 130 -9.11 -7.48 20.81
CA ASN A 130 -9.41 -6.22 20.13
C ASN A 130 -10.89 -6.09 19.73
N PHE A 131 -11.57 -7.17 19.35
CA PHE A 131 -13.03 -7.13 19.17
C PHE A 131 -13.76 -6.83 20.48
N LEU A 132 -13.29 -7.41 21.60
CA LEU A 132 -13.86 -7.13 22.91
C LEU A 132 -13.64 -5.67 23.32
N LEU A 133 -12.43 -5.14 23.12
CA LEU A 133 -12.11 -3.73 23.36
C LEU A 133 -13.02 -2.80 22.55
N GLN A 134 -13.32 -3.15 21.29
CA GLN A 134 -14.23 -2.40 20.42
C GLN A 134 -15.73 -2.63 20.73
N GLY A 135 -16.07 -3.39 21.78
CA GLY A 135 -17.47 -3.71 22.15
C GLY A 135 -18.16 -4.74 21.25
N LYS A 136 -17.44 -5.38 20.33
CA LYS A 136 -17.96 -6.35 19.35
C LYS A 136 -17.96 -7.77 19.91
N VAL A 137 -18.73 -7.99 20.99
CA VAL A 137 -18.74 -9.23 21.77
C VAL A 137 -19.01 -10.48 20.92
N GLY A 138 -20.00 -10.43 20.00
CA GLY A 138 -20.29 -11.56 19.11
C GLY A 138 -19.09 -11.96 18.24
N LYS A 139 -18.42 -10.97 17.64
CA LYS A 139 -17.20 -11.21 16.84
C LYS A 139 -16.06 -11.75 17.68
N ALA A 140 -15.91 -11.31 18.93
CA ALA A 140 -14.91 -11.84 19.85
C ALA A 140 -15.14 -13.33 20.14
N PHE A 141 -16.38 -13.75 20.42
CA PHE A 141 -16.71 -15.15 20.64
C PHE A 141 -16.58 -16.02 19.39
N GLU A 142 -16.96 -15.51 18.21
CA GLU A 142 -16.70 -16.19 16.93
C GLU A 142 -15.20 -16.45 16.74
N THR A 143 -14.38 -15.45 17.04
CA THR A 143 -12.91 -15.51 16.94
C THR A 143 -12.31 -16.53 17.93
N LEU A 144 -12.78 -16.54 19.18
CA LEU A 144 -12.38 -17.55 20.16
C LEU A 144 -12.87 -18.96 19.77
N GLY A 145 -14.06 -19.06 19.18
CA GLY A 145 -14.59 -20.31 18.62
C GLY A 145 -13.69 -20.84 17.51
N ARG A 146 -13.24 -19.98 16.59
CA ARG A 146 -12.25 -20.33 15.56
C ARG A 146 -10.97 -20.87 16.17
N LEU A 147 -10.40 -20.15 17.14
CA LEU A 147 -9.19 -20.59 17.86
C LEU A 147 -9.38 -21.97 18.48
N ALA A 148 -10.49 -22.21 19.19
CA ALA A 148 -10.76 -23.48 19.84
C ALA A 148 -10.91 -24.63 18.83
N ILE A 149 -11.68 -24.42 17.76
CA ILE A 149 -11.94 -25.41 16.71
C ILE A 149 -10.64 -25.73 15.95
N ASN A 150 -9.92 -24.72 15.49
CA ASN A 150 -8.71 -24.92 14.71
C ASN A 150 -7.56 -25.51 15.57
N SER A 151 -7.48 -25.14 16.84
CA SER A 151 -6.47 -25.73 17.74
C SER A 151 -6.76 -27.19 18.08
N THR A 152 -8.04 -27.59 18.18
CA THR A 152 -8.44 -28.96 18.57
C THR A 152 -8.66 -29.87 17.37
N LEU A 153 -9.57 -29.51 16.46
CA LEU A 153 -9.94 -30.29 15.28
C LEU A 153 -9.01 -30.01 14.09
N GLY A 154 -8.41 -28.82 14.06
CA GLY A 154 -7.48 -28.40 13.00
C GLY A 154 -6.01 -28.71 13.29
N VAL A 155 -5.72 -29.60 14.26
CA VAL A 155 -4.35 -30.04 14.62
C VAL A 155 -3.45 -28.83 14.96
N GLY A 156 -3.80 -28.08 16.00
CA GLY A 156 -3.02 -26.92 16.44
C GLY A 156 -3.10 -25.71 15.51
N GLY A 157 -4.10 -25.67 14.63
CA GLY A 157 -4.30 -24.59 13.65
C GLY A 157 -3.74 -24.86 12.27
N LEU A 158 -3.20 -26.05 12.00
CA LEU A 158 -2.71 -26.42 10.67
C LEU A 158 -3.84 -26.47 9.62
N ILE A 159 -5.06 -26.79 10.03
CA ILE A 159 -6.23 -26.85 9.16
C ILE A 159 -7.27 -25.84 9.65
N ASP A 160 -7.69 -24.91 8.79
CA ASP A 160 -8.82 -24.02 9.10
C ASP A 160 -10.16 -24.76 8.97
N VAL A 161 -10.47 -25.54 10.00
CA VAL A 161 -11.74 -26.28 10.10
C VAL A 161 -12.90 -25.30 10.32
N ALA A 162 -12.67 -24.22 11.06
CA ALA A 162 -13.71 -23.26 11.44
C ALA A 162 -14.29 -22.49 10.24
N ALA A 163 -13.49 -22.22 9.21
CA ALA A 163 -13.96 -21.55 7.98
C ALA A 163 -14.77 -22.47 7.05
N LYS A 164 -14.78 -23.79 7.26
CA LYS A 164 -15.48 -24.71 6.35
C LYS A 164 -17.00 -24.47 6.32
N PRO A 165 -17.68 -24.76 5.20
CA PRO A 165 -19.12 -24.48 5.02
C PRO A 165 -20.05 -25.05 6.09
N GLY A 166 -19.65 -26.11 6.80
CA GLY A 166 -20.45 -26.69 7.89
C GLY A 166 -20.39 -25.94 9.23
N ILE A 167 -19.38 -25.07 9.41
CA ILE A 167 -19.19 -24.27 10.63
C ILE A 167 -19.41 -22.78 10.33
N GLY A 168 -18.83 -22.28 9.24
CA GLY A 168 -19.13 -20.95 8.70
C GLY A 168 -18.57 -19.78 9.52
N LEU A 169 -17.45 -19.98 10.23
CA LEU A 169 -16.78 -18.89 10.96
C LEU A 169 -15.60 -18.37 10.14
N PRO A 170 -15.68 -17.25 9.40
CA PRO A 170 -14.57 -16.75 8.61
C PRO A 170 -13.50 -16.06 9.46
N TYR A 171 -12.24 -16.10 9.00
CA TYR A 171 -11.16 -15.33 9.61
C TYR A 171 -11.42 -13.83 9.48
N ARG A 172 -11.15 -13.08 10.57
CA ARG A 172 -11.27 -11.62 10.58
C ARG A 172 -10.08 -11.03 11.30
N ARG A 173 -9.16 -10.45 10.53
CA ARG A 173 -7.99 -9.77 11.07
C ARG A 173 -8.42 -8.58 11.92
N ASN A 174 -7.91 -8.50 13.15
CA ASN A 174 -8.06 -7.35 14.02
C ASN A 174 -6.78 -7.12 14.83
N GLY A 175 -6.67 -6.01 15.55
CA GLY A 175 -5.44 -5.72 16.29
C GLY A 175 -5.46 -4.38 17.00
N PHE A 176 -4.42 -4.08 17.77
CA PHE A 176 -4.36 -2.83 18.53
C PHE A 176 -4.37 -1.60 17.62
N ALA A 177 -3.74 -1.70 16.44
CA ALA A 177 -3.77 -0.65 15.41
C ALA A 177 -5.22 -0.31 15.00
N ASN A 178 -6.03 -1.36 14.82
CA ASN A 178 -7.44 -1.23 14.46
C ASN A 178 -8.27 -0.64 15.60
N THR A 179 -8.05 -1.10 16.82
CA THR A 179 -8.73 -0.57 18.01
C THR A 179 -8.41 0.91 18.22
N MET A 180 -7.14 1.31 18.08
CA MET A 180 -6.76 2.73 18.12
C MET A 180 -7.48 3.54 17.03
N GLY A 181 -7.51 3.05 15.79
CA GLY A 181 -8.22 3.71 14.69
C GLY A 181 -9.74 3.77 14.90
N TYR A 182 -10.34 2.72 15.46
CA TYR A 182 -11.76 2.67 15.82
C TYR A 182 -12.13 3.78 16.81
N TYR A 183 -11.24 4.06 17.77
CA TYR A 183 -11.39 5.16 18.75
C TYR A 183 -10.91 6.53 18.25
N GLY A 184 -10.61 6.67 16.96
CA GLY A 184 -10.29 7.96 16.34
C GLY A 184 -8.82 8.36 16.39
N VAL A 185 -7.92 7.47 16.81
CA VAL A 185 -6.47 7.71 16.65
C VAL A 185 -6.13 7.65 15.17
N GLY A 186 -5.69 8.77 14.61
CA GLY A 186 -5.25 8.86 13.21
C GLY A 186 -4.04 7.96 12.91
N PRO A 187 -3.74 7.71 11.63
CA PRO A 187 -2.59 6.87 11.23
C PRO A 187 -1.25 7.46 11.73
N GLY A 188 -1.14 8.78 11.80
CA GLY A 188 0.15 9.46 11.97
C GLY A 188 0.94 9.45 10.66
N ALA A 189 2.25 9.68 10.75
CA ALA A 189 3.12 9.66 9.56
C ALA A 189 3.13 8.27 8.91
N TYR A 190 3.09 8.26 7.58
CA TYR A 190 3.38 7.08 6.80
C TYR A 190 4.87 6.75 6.90
N LEU A 191 5.19 5.45 6.96
CA LEU A 191 6.55 4.95 6.99
C LEU A 191 6.65 3.79 6.00
N TYR A 192 7.74 3.74 5.24
CA TYR A 192 8.15 2.53 4.54
C TYR A 192 9.40 2.00 5.24
N LEU A 193 9.29 0.82 5.86
CA LEU A 193 10.38 0.23 6.63
C LEU A 193 10.86 -1.07 5.97
N PRO A 194 12.16 -1.38 6.03
CA PRO A 194 12.65 -2.68 5.57
C PRO A 194 11.97 -3.81 6.37
N VAL A 195 11.71 -4.93 5.72
CA VAL A 195 11.02 -6.13 6.27
C VAL A 195 9.53 -5.92 6.57
N THR A 196 9.15 -4.81 7.21
CA THR A 196 7.74 -4.51 7.55
C THR A 196 6.96 -3.99 6.34
N GLY A 197 7.62 -3.27 5.43
CA GLY A 197 7.01 -2.61 4.28
C GLY A 197 6.26 -1.33 4.65
N ALA A 198 5.19 -1.07 3.91
CA ALA A 198 4.30 0.08 4.12
C ALA A 198 3.61 -0.01 5.50
N THR A 199 3.69 1.05 6.29
CA THR A 199 3.08 1.13 7.61
C THR A 199 2.78 2.58 8.01
N THR A 200 2.15 2.78 9.16
CA THR A 200 1.98 4.09 9.80
C THR A 200 2.47 4.02 11.25
N VAL A 201 2.71 5.17 11.89
CA VAL A 201 3.10 5.20 13.31
C VAL A 201 2.10 4.43 14.19
N ARG A 202 0.80 4.61 13.95
CA ARG A 202 -0.25 3.88 14.66
C ARG A 202 -0.15 2.38 14.40
N ASP A 203 0.01 1.99 13.15
CA ASP A 203 -0.01 0.58 12.77
C ASP A 203 1.25 -0.15 13.27
N LEU A 204 2.42 0.50 13.26
CA LEU A 204 3.66 -0.02 13.83
C LEU A 204 3.56 -0.23 15.35
N ALA A 205 3.01 0.75 16.06
CA ALA A 205 2.77 0.63 17.50
C ALA A 205 1.78 -0.50 17.80
N GLY A 206 0.68 -0.56 17.05
CA GLY A 206 -0.34 -1.59 17.20
C GLY A 206 0.18 -3.00 16.93
N SER A 207 0.88 -3.20 15.81
CA SER A 207 1.44 -4.52 15.46
C SER A 207 2.47 -4.99 16.48
N THR A 208 3.24 -4.07 17.07
CA THR A 208 4.18 -4.39 18.16
C THR A 208 3.43 -4.89 19.40
N LEU A 209 2.35 -4.22 19.80
CA LEU A 209 1.51 -4.66 20.91
C LEU A 209 0.86 -6.02 20.65
N ASP A 210 0.35 -6.23 19.43
CA ASP A 210 -0.25 -7.51 19.01
C ASP A 210 0.78 -8.65 19.15
N GLN A 211 2.02 -8.41 18.73
CA GLN A 211 3.08 -9.42 18.78
C GLN A 211 3.61 -9.68 20.19
N LEU A 212 3.57 -8.70 21.08
CA LEU A 212 3.97 -8.85 22.48
C LEU A 212 2.93 -9.58 23.34
N LEU A 213 1.68 -9.68 22.88
CA LEU A 213 0.61 -10.30 23.64
C LEU A 213 0.92 -11.74 24.05
N LEU A 214 1.27 -12.62 23.11
CA LEU A 214 1.57 -14.03 23.40
C LEU A 214 2.82 -14.22 24.29
N PRO A 215 3.97 -13.57 23.99
CA PRO A 215 5.15 -13.62 24.86
C PRO A 215 4.86 -13.18 26.30
N ILE A 216 4.06 -12.13 26.50
CA ILE A 216 3.77 -11.58 27.83
C ILE A 216 2.73 -12.45 28.55
N ALA A 217 1.65 -12.83 27.88
CA ALA A 217 0.54 -13.56 28.49
C ALA A 217 0.85 -15.04 28.74
N VAL A 218 1.63 -15.68 27.87
CA VAL A 218 1.89 -17.13 27.90
C VAL A 218 3.35 -17.47 28.23
N GLY A 219 4.31 -16.66 27.79
CA GLY A 219 5.73 -16.92 28.04
C GLY A 219 6.36 -17.88 27.04
N LYS A 220 7.00 -18.95 27.52
CA LYS A 220 7.67 -19.94 26.65
C LYS A 220 6.64 -20.83 25.94
N PRO A 221 6.84 -21.21 24.65
CA PRO A 221 7.98 -20.90 23.79
C PRO A 221 7.89 -19.56 23.03
N PHE A 222 6.79 -18.83 23.16
CA PHE A 222 6.48 -17.63 22.38
C PHE A 222 7.43 -16.44 22.63
N ASN A 223 8.06 -16.39 23.80
CA ASN A 223 9.08 -15.39 24.13
C ASN A 223 10.49 -15.72 23.61
N ARG A 224 10.68 -16.80 22.84
CA ARG A 224 12.00 -17.15 22.27
C ARG A 224 12.23 -16.41 20.95
N PRO A 225 13.45 -15.90 20.69
CA PRO A 225 13.77 -15.25 19.41
C PRO A 225 13.49 -16.13 18.18
N ALA A 226 13.71 -17.45 18.31
CA ALA A 226 13.42 -18.41 17.25
C ALA A 226 11.93 -18.40 16.84
N TYR A 227 11.00 -18.26 17.80
CA TYR A 227 9.57 -18.17 17.48
C TYR A 227 9.27 -16.90 16.69
N ALA A 228 9.78 -15.76 17.14
CA ALA A 228 9.57 -14.49 16.46
C ALA A 228 10.12 -14.55 15.01
N ALA A 229 11.33 -15.07 14.82
CA ALA A 229 11.93 -15.23 13.50
C ALA A 229 11.07 -16.13 12.58
N THR A 230 10.61 -17.28 13.07
CA THR A 230 9.75 -18.17 12.29
C THR A 230 8.42 -17.51 11.92
N TYR A 231 7.79 -16.80 12.87
CA TYR A 231 6.55 -16.06 12.61
C TYR A 231 6.75 -15.02 11.49
N PHE A 232 7.81 -14.22 11.56
CA PHE A 232 8.10 -13.20 10.55
C PHE A 232 8.42 -13.79 9.18
N VAL A 233 9.19 -14.88 9.13
CA VAL A 233 9.53 -15.54 7.86
C VAL A 233 8.29 -16.11 7.20
N VAL A 234 7.47 -16.88 7.93
CA VAL A 234 6.26 -17.49 7.37
C VAL A 234 5.28 -16.40 6.93
N ASN A 235 5.01 -15.42 7.79
CA ASN A 235 4.06 -14.36 7.50
C ASN A 235 4.54 -13.46 6.34
N GLY A 236 5.83 -13.12 6.30
CA GLY A 236 6.41 -12.30 5.24
C GLY A 236 6.41 -13.01 3.88
N LEU A 237 6.74 -14.31 3.85
CA LEU A 237 6.73 -15.09 2.61
C LEU A 237 5.31 -15.31 2.09
N ASP A 238 4.36 -15.65 2.97
CA ASP A 238 2.95 -15.83 2.56
C ASP A 238 2.38 -14.52 2.02
N GLN A 239 2.60 -13.40 2.70
CA GLN A 239 2.19 -12.08 2.20
C GLN A 239 2.83 -11.78 0.84
N ARG A 240 4.15 -11.97 0.68
CA ARG A 240 4.83 -11.65 -0.58
C ARG A 240 4.29 -12.48 -1.76
N LEU A 241 3.91 -13.74 -1.52
CA LEU A 241 3.31 -14.62 -2.52
C LEU A 241 1.85 -14.24 -2.83
N GLU A 242 1.06 -13.86 -1.83
CA GLU A 242 -0.32 -13.40 -2.00
C GLU A 242 -0.41 -12.05 -2.74
N PHE A 243 0.62 -11.20 -2.64
CA PHE A 243 0.67 -9.87 -3.26
C PHE A 243 1.52 -9.80 -4.54
N ASP A 244 1.93 -10.92 -5.15
CA ASP A 244 2.85 -10.87 -6.30
C ASP A 244 2.27 -10.15 -7.52
N GLU A 245 0.97 -10.31 -7.78
CA GLU A 245 0.27 -9.59 -8.87
C GLU A 245 0.14 -8.10 -8.57
N GLU A 246 -0.34 -7.74 -7.38
CA GLU A 246 -0.43 -6.34 -6.93
C GLU A 246 0.94 -5.64 -6.99
N LEU A 247 2.02 -6.33 -6.61
CA LEU A 247 3.37 -5.79 -6.64
C LEU A 247 3.87 -5.56 -8.07
N LYS A 248 3.43 -6.36 -9.05
CA LYS A 248 3.75 -6.13 -10.47
C LYS A 248 3.03 -4.90 -11.00
N ASP A 249 1.75 -4.74 -10.68
CA ASP A 249 0.97 -3.57 -11.08
C ASP A 249 1.56 -2.29 -10.47
N ILE A 250 1.93 -2.34 -9.18
CA ILE A 250 2.61 -1.24 -8.49
C ILE A 250 3.97 -0.95 -9.15
N ALA A 251 4.76 -1.97 -9.49
CA ALA A 251 6.06 -1.78 -10.13
C ALA A 251 5.98 -1.21 -11.55
N ALA A 252 4.84 -1.40 -12.24
CA ALA A 252 4.59 -0.86 -13.57
C ALA A 252 4.07 0.59 -13.56
N ALA A 253 3.68 1.13 -12.40
CA ALA A 253 3.22 2.51 -12.28
C ALA A 253 4.36 3.52 -12.51
N ASP A 254 4.01 4.74 -12.90
CA ASP A 254 4.98 5.84 -13.09
C ASP A 254 5.71 6.21 -11.79
N ASP A 255 4.99 6.16 -10.66
CA ASP A 255 5.55 6.25 -9.31
C ASP A 255 5.12 5.04 -8.46
N PRO A 256 5.91 3.93 -8.49
CA PRO A 256 5.62 2.73 -7.71
C PRO A 256 5.57 2.97 -6.21
N TYR A 257 6.33 3.93 -5.72
CA TYR A 257 6.39 4.23 -4.29
C TYR A 257 5.11 4.96 -3.84
N ALA A 258 4.69 6.01 -4.55
CA ALA A 258 3.45 6.71 -4.26
C ALA A 258 2.24 5.77 -4.38
N MET A 259 2.17 4.96 -5.45
CA MET A 259 1.12 3.97 -5.63
C MET A 259 1.05 2.98 -4.44
N ARG A 260 2.20 2.51 -3.96
CA ARG A 260 2.26 1.61 -2.79
C ARG A 260 1.76 2.28 -1.52
N ARG A 261 2.16 3.53 -1.28
CA ARG A 261 1.72 4.33 -0.12
C ARG A 261 0.21 4.54 -0.14
N ASP A 262 -0.31 5.01 -1.26
CA ASP A 262 -1.71 5.42 -1.37
C ASP A 262 -2.64 4.20 -1.30
N THR A 263 -2.25 3.09 -1.93
CA THR A 263 -2.93 1.80 -1.80
C THR A 263 -3.00 1.33 -0.35
N TYR A 264 -1.88 1.43 0.39
CA TYR A 264 -1.82 1.05 1.80
C TYR A 264 -2.76 1.92 2.66
N LEU A 265 -2.68 3.25 2.50
CA LEU A 265 -3.48 4.19 3.29
C LEU A 265 -4.97 4.03 3.01
N ALA A 266 -5.36 3.93 1.75
CA ALA A 266 -6.75 3.70 1.34
C ALA A 266 -7.28 2.35 1.86
N LYS A 267 -6.47 1.30 1.86
CA LYS A 267 -6.84 0.01 2.48
C LYS A 267 -7.07 0.16 3.98
N ARG A 268 -6.17 0.83 4.69
CA ARG A 268 -6.29 1.03 6.15
C ARG A 268 -7.50 1.87 6.53
N GLU A 269 -7.77 2.93 5.79
CA GLU A 269 -8.97 3.75 5.98
C GLU A 269 -10.25 2.91 5.87
N ARG A 270 -10.36 2.10 4.81
CA ARG A 270 -11.49 1.17 4.61
C ARG A 270 -11.62 0.16 5.73
N GLU A 271 -10.52 -0.43 6.20
CA GLU A 271 -10.53 -1.38 7.31
C GLU A 271 -11.06 -0.73 8.60
N ILE A 272 -10.65 0.50 8.91
CA ILE A 272 -11.14 1.23 10.09
C ILE A 272 -12.61 1.64 9.95
N ALA A 273 -13.02 2.14 8.79
CA ALA A 273 -14.40 2.51 8.52
C ALA A 273 -15.35 1.29 8.61
N ALA A 274 -14.94 0.16 8.04
CA ALA A 274 -15.69 -1.10 8.15
C ALA A 274 -15.86 -1.57 9.61
N LEU A 275 -14.89 -1.28 10.48
CA LEU A 275 -15.03 -1.52 11.92
C LEU A 275 -16.06 -0.59 12.57
N LYS A 276 -16.25 0.62 12.07
CA LYS A 276 -17.32 1.53 12.54
C LYS A 276 -18.69 1.22 11.94
N GLY A 277 -18.75 0.38 10.91
CA GLY A 277 -19.97 0.10 10.15
C GLY A 277 -20.23 1.18 9.08
N GLU A 278 -19.22 1.97 8.76
CA GLU A 278 -19.23 2.96 7.69
C GLU A 278 -18.86 2.28 6.37
N VAL A 279 -19.51 2.69 5.28
CA VAL A 279 -19.14 2.29 3.92
C VAL A 279 -18.31 3.41 3.33
N VAL A 280 -17.04 3.14 3.05
CA VAL A 280 -16.21 4.05 2.24
C VAL A 280 -16.50 3.71 0.78
N GLU A 281 -17.18 4.62 0.10
CA GLU A 281 -17.43 4.52 -1.33
C GLU A 281 -16.09 4.54 -2.06
N GLN A 282 -15.93 3.68 -3.06
CA GLN A 282 -14.70 3.63 -3.85
C GLN A 282 -14.57 4.97 -4.59
N ALA A 283 -13.45 5.68 -4.40
CA ALA A 283 -13.03 6.60 -5.45
C ALA A 283 -12.88 5.74 -6.72
N PRO A 284 -13.48 6.13 -7.87
CA PRO A 284 -13.29 5.39 -9.10
C PRO A 284 -11.80 5.21 -9.29
N VAL A 285 -11.33 3.96 -9.32
CA VAL A 285 -10.07 3.67 -9.99
C VAL A 285 -10.38 4.02 -11.43
N GLU A 286 -9.94 5.19 -11.89
CA GLU A 286 -9.95 5.47 -13.31
C GLU A 286 -9.27 4.27 -13.95
N PRO A 287 -9.96 3.54 -14.85
CA PRO A 287 -9.31 2.48 -15.59
C PRO A 287 -8.11 3.14 -16.25
N GLN A 288 -6.90 2.74 -15.88
CA GLN A 288 -5.74 3.04 -16.69
C GLN A 288 -6.15 2.60 -18.10
N ALA A 289 -6.09 3.53 -19.04
CA ALA A 289 -6.54 3.29 -20.40
C ALA A 289 -5.90 1.98 -20.85
N GLU A 290 -6.72 0.95 -21.10
CA GLU A 290 -6.25 -0.28 -21.69
C GLU A 290 -5.37 0.12 -22.88
N PRO A 291 -4.16 -0.46 -23.06
CA PRO A 291 -3.43 -0.24 -24.29
C PRO A 291 -4.36 -0.63 -25.41
N GLN A 292 -4.82 0.38 -26.17
CA GLN A 292 -5.94 0.27 -27.09
C GLN A 292 -5.86 -1.06 -27.82
N ALA A 293 -6.77 -1.97 -27.47
CA ALA A 293 -6.93 -3.20 -28.23
C ALA A 293 -7.27 -2.75 -29.64
N VAL A 294 -6.35 -2.96 -30.57
CA VAL A 294 -6.60 -2.73 -32.00
C VAL A 294 -7.81 -3.57 -32.35
N ALA A 295 -8.95 -2.90 -32.58
CA ALA A 295 -10.21 -3.57 -32.87
C ALA A 295 -10.03 -4.49 -34.08
N PRO A 296 -10.46 -5.77 -34.01
CA PRO A 296 -10.38 -6.68 -35.13
C PRO A 296 -11.58 -6.44 -36.04
N ASP A 297 -11.64 -5.28 -36.70
CA ASP A 297 -12.71 -4.98 -37.66
C ASP A 297 -12.16 -4.26 -38.90
N SER A 298 -11.10 -4.83 -39.46
CA SER A 298 -10.80 -4.65 -40.88
C SER A 298 -10.95 -6.01 -41.57
N PRO A 299 -11.90 -6.19 -42.51
CA PRO A 299 -11.95 -7.41 -43.30
C PRO A 299 -10.62 -7.58 -44.05
N PRO A 300 -10.15 -8.82 -44.28
CA PRO A 300 -8.87 -9.04 -44.94
C PRO A 300 -8.87 -8.35 -46.30
N LEU A 301 -7.82 -7.55 -46.55
CA LEU A 301 -7.60 -6.81 -47.79
C LEU A 301 -7.86 -7.71 -49.00
N SER A 302 -8.60 -7.18 -49.97
CA SER A 302 -8.93 -7.92 -51.18
C SER A 302 -7.66 -8.35 -51.91
N LEU A 303 -7.71 -9.46 -52.66
CA LEU A 303 -6.56 -9.98 -53.43
C LEU A 303 -5.94 -8.91 -54.35
N VAL A 304 -6.74 -7.92 -54.76
CA VAL A 304 -6.32 -6.78 -55.58
C VAL A 304 -5.40 -5.82 -54.82
N GLU A 305 -5.68 -5.56 -53.54
CA GLU A 305 -4.83 -4.71 -52.68
C GLU A 305 -3.51 -5.41 -52.32
N GLN A 306 -3.53 -6.73 -52.10
CA GLN A 306 -2.32 -7.50 -51.82
C GLN A 306 -1.35 -7.52 -53.01
N VAL A 307 -1.87 -7.52 -54.24
CA VAL A 307 -1.05 -7.42 -55.46
C VAL A 307 -0.48 -6.01 -55.63
N GLN A 308 -1.23 -4.96 -55.30
CA GLN A 308 -0.72 -3.58 -55.38
C GLN A 308 0.33 -3.24 -54.32
N LEU A 309 0.23 -3.81 -53.11
CA LEU A 309 1.26 -3.67 -52.07
C LEU A 309 2.57 -4.39 -52.43
N THR A 310 2.48 -5.55 -53.09
CA THR A 310 3.67 -6.29 -53.55
C THR A 310 4.37 -5.60 -54.73
N ALA A 311 3.64 -4.88 -55.57
CA ALA A 311 4.22 -4.17 -56.71
C ALA A 311 4.98 -2.87 -56.32
N ARG A 312 4.75 -2.32 -55.12
CA ARG A 312 5.43 -1.11 -54.62
C ARG A 312 6.76 -1.36 -53.90
N SER A 313 7.14 -2.61 -53.65
CA SER A 313 8.33 -2.95 -52.85
C SER A 313 9.56 -3.40 -53.66
N ILE A 314 9.60 -3.16 -54.97
CA ILE A 314 10.82 -3.39 -55.77
C ILE A 314 11.63 -2.09 -55.82
N PRO A 315 12.77 -1.97 -55.10
CA PRO A 315 13.64 -0.81 -55.21
C PRO A 315 14.37 -0.83 -56.57
N ALA A 316 14.19 0.23 -57.36
CA ALA A 316 15.00 0.46 -58.55
C ALA A 316 16.45 0.72 -58.13
N THR A 317 17.32 -0.26 -58.38
CA THR A 317 18.78 -0.10 -58.30
C THR A 317 19.25 0.74 -59.48
N ARG A 318 19.81 1.92 -59.23
CA ARG A 318 20.94 2.45 -59.99
C ARG A 318 21.68 3.54 -59.22
#